data_AF-A0A220WAX4-F1
#
_entry.id   AF-A0A220WAX4-F1
#
_cell.length_a   1.000
_cell.length_b   1.000
_cell.length_c   1.000
_cell.angle_alpha   90.00
_cell.angle_beta   90.00
_cell.angle_gamma   90.00
#
_symmetry.space_group_name_H-M   'P 1'
#
loop_
_entity.id
_entity.type
_entity.pdbx_description
1 polymer ?
#
loop_
_entity_poly.entity_id
_entity_poly.type
_entity_poly.pdbx_seq_one_letter_code
_entity_poly.pdbx_strand_id
1 'polypeptide(L)'
;MLEALDGAAKVREEDSGTHYLTYRDDRFSCVKGAELLRGYQNAPDTPTRRMVASCCNSAMFLKFAKGHWTSAYASRFAGDVPPVEMRTQTQYRTSTLPLPGDAPVYRAFGAKLFWRLITSRIAMLFG
;
A
#
# COMPACT_ATOMS: atom_id res chain seq x y z
N MET A 1 -10.23 12.01 3.52
CA MET A 1 -9.60 11.29 2.39
C MET A 1 -9.50 9.82 2.76
N LEU A 2 -10.22 8.93 2.06
CA LEU A 2 -10.56 7.54 2.40
C LEU A 2 -11.15 7.27 3.79
N GLU A 3 -10.41 7.47 4.88
CA GLU A 3 -10.89 7.25 6.26
C GLU A 3 -11.98 8.24 6.69
N ALA A 4 -12.22 9.29 5.88
CA ALA A 4 -13.33 10.22 6.09
C ALA A 4 -14.62 9.78 5.40
N LEU A 5 -14.61 8.66 4.66
CA LEU A 5 -15.83 8.07 4.12
C LEU A 5 -16.63 7.45 5.27
N ASP A 6 -17.96 7.53 5.19
CA ASP A 6 -18.82 7.00 6.24
C ASP A 6 -18.62 5.48 6.42
N GLY A 7 -18.48 5.05 7.67
CA GLY A 7 -18.19 3.65 8.03
C GLY A 7 -16.83 3.10 7.59
N ALA A 8 -15.92 3.92 7.06
CA ALA A 8 -14.61 3.44 6.60
C ALA A 8 -13.72 2.97 7.76
N ALA A 9 -13.16 1.77 7.61
CA ALA A 9 -12.18 1.26 8.56
C ALA A 9 -10.86 2.04 8.51
N LYS A 10 -10.24 2.24 9.68
CA LYS A 10 -8.91 2.83 9.79
C LYS A 10 -7.86 1.93 9.13
N VAL A 11 -6.96 2.54 8.37
CA VAL A 11 -5.83 1.90 7.70
C VAL A 11 -4.50 2.59 8.02
N ARG A 12 -4.55 3.78 8.61
CA ARG A 12 -3.36 4.48 9.09
C ARG A 12 -3.02 4.03 10.50
N GLU A 13 -1.72 3.93 10.76
CA GLU A 13 -1.21 3.68 12.10
C GLU A 13 -1.31 4.94 12.97
N GLU A 14 -1.02 4.81 14.26
CA GLU A 14 -1.00 5.94 15.21
C GLU A 14 -0.06 7.06 14.76
N ASP A 15 1.06 6.68 14.16
CA ASP A 15 2.05 7.58 13.58
C ASP A 15 1.58 8.19 12.25
N SER A 16 0.33 8.00 11.83
CA SER A 16 -0.21 8.51 10.57
C SER A 16 0.38 7.87 9.30
N GLY A 17 1.29 6.89 9.43
CA GLY A 17 1.80 6.05 8.36
C GLY A 17 0.77 5.02 7.90
N THR A 18 1.13 4.20 6.91
CA THR A 18 0.27 3.12 6.43
C THR A 18 1.12 1.88 6.19
N HIS A 19 0.77 0.78 6.85
CA HIS A 19 1.44 -0.49 6.65
C HIS A 19 0.90 -1.17 5.39
N TYR A 20 1.77 -1.31 4.39
CA TYR A 20 1.47 -2.01 3.14
C TYR A 20 2.23 -3.32 3.04
N LEU A 21 1.53 -4.36 2.61
CA LEU A 21 2.13 -5.58 2.06
C LEU A 21 2.19 -5.44 0.54
N THR A 22 3.37 -5.58 -0.05
CA THR A 22 3.57 -5.37 -1.49
C THR A 22 3.76 -6.70 -2.21
N TYR A 23 2.89 -6.95 -3.18
CA TYR A 23 2.86 -8.16 -3.99
C TYR A 23 3.17 -7.85 -5.45
N ARG A 24 3.73 -8.83 -6.16
CA ARG A 24 3.83 -8.77 -7.63
C ARG A 24 2.43 -8.90 -8.23
N ASP A 25 2.17 -8.21 -9.33
CA ASP A 25 0.83 -8.23 -9.95
C ASP A 25 0.42 -9.61 -10.48
N ASP A 26 1.38 -10.40 -10.97
CA ASP A 26 1.13 -11.76 -11.44
C ASP A 26 0.78 -12.75 -10.31
N ARG A 27 0.86 -12.30 -9.05
CA ARG A 27 0.52 -13.07 -7.86
C ARG A 27 -0.58 -12.42 -7.01
N PHE A 28 -1.20 -11.35 -7.51
CA PHE A 28 -2.24 -10.62 -6.78
C PHE A 28 -3.47 -10.45 -7.67
N SER A 29 -4.59 -11.04 -7.27
CA SER A 29 -5.86 -10.92 -7.99
C SER A 29 -7.04 -10.78 -7.05
N CYS A 30 -8.07 -10.07 -7.50
CA CYS A 30 -9.35 -10.02 -6.82
C CYS A 30 -10.16 -11.26 -7.22
N VAL A 31 -10.39 -12.18 -6.28
CA VAL A 31 -11.12 -13.43 -6.54
C VAL A 31 -12.64 -13.28 -6.41
N LYS A 32 -13.12 -12.20 -5.75
CA LYS A 32 -14.54 -11.92 -5.52
C LYS A 32 -14.76 -10.43 -5.26
N GLY A 33 -15.86 -9.86 -5.77
CA GLY A 33 -16.27 -8.49 -5.48
C GLY A 33 -15.51 -7.42 -6.27
N ALA A 34 -14.89 -7.78 -7.39
CA ALA A 34 -14.14 -6.86 -8.23
C ALA A 34 -15.02 -5.72 -8.77
N GLU A 35 -16.29 -6.01 -9.05
CA GLU A 35 -17.32 -5.08 -9.49
C GLU A 35 -17.67 -4.00 -8.45
N LEU A 36 -17.37 -4.27 -7.17
CA LEU A 36 -17.56 -3.34 -6.06
C LEU A 36 -16.31 -2.50 -5.78
N LEU A 37 -15.19 -2.72 -6.48
CA LEU A 37 -13.98 -1.94 -6.28
C LEU A 37 -14.03 -0.61 -7.05
N ARG A 38 -13.83 0.49 -6.32
CA ARG A 38 -13.77 1.86 -6.86
C ARG A 38 -12.39 2.45 -6.63
N GLY A 39 -11.83 3.06 -7.67
CA GLY A 39 -10.52 3.70 -7.60
C GLY A 39 -10.63 5.16 -7.16
N TYR A 40 -9.90 5.52 -6.09
CA TYR A 40 -9.78 6.89 -5.60
C TYR A 40 -8.37 7.42 -5.82
N GLN A 41 -8.26 8.63 -6.34
CA GLN A 41 -6.99 9.32 -6.60
C GLN A 41 -6.85 10.52 -5.67
N ASN A 42 -5.61 10.93 -5.39
CA ASN A 42 -5.37 12.10 -4.53
C ASN A 42 -5.60 13.43 -5.25
N ALA A 43 -5.31 13.45 -6.55
CA ALA A 43 -5.60 14.54 -7.45
C ALA A 43 -5.91 13.95 -8.82
N PRO A 44 -6.59 14.70 -9.70
CA PRO A 44 -6.68 14.37 -11.12
C PRO A 44 -5.30 13.99 -11.66
N ASP A 45 -5.25 13.01 -12.55
CA ASP A 45 -4.04 12.56 -13.26
C ASP A 45 -2.93 11.89 -12.42
N THR A 46 -3.13 11.72 -11.10
CA THR A 46 -2.16 10.96 -10.30
C THR A 46 -2.17 9.48 -10.68
N PRO A 47 -1.01 8.86 -11.01
CA PRO A 47 -0.95 7.48 -11.49
C PRO A 47 -1.28 6.42 -10.43
N THR A 48 -1.49 6.85 -9.18
CA THR A 48 -1.76 5.97 -8.04
C THR A 48 -3.24 6.01 -7.69
N ARG A 49 -3.88 4.84 -7.75
CA ARG A 49 -5.28 4.62 -7.37
C ARG A 49 -5.33 3.82 -6.08
N ARG A 50 -6.16 4.24 -5.14
CA ARG A 50 -6.53 3.45 -3.96
C ARG A 50 -7.86 2.78 -4.24
N MET A 51 -7.86 1.46 -4.27
CA MET A 51 -9.02 0.64 -4.56
C MET A 51 -9.80 0.41 -3.27
N VAL A 52 -11.06 0.84 -3.27
CA VAL A 52 -11.96 0.84 -2.11
C VAL A 52 -13.19 0.03 -2.44
N ALA A 53 -13.63 -0.84 -1.53
CA ALA A 53 -14.88 -1.58 -1.67
C ALA A 53 -16.07 -0.65 -1.43
N SER A 54 -16.95 -0.48 -2.42
CA SER A 54 -18.08 0.45 -2.33
C SER A 54 -19.19 0.02 -1.38
N CYS A 55 -19.24 -1.25 -0.98
CA CYS A 55 -20.26 -1.75 -0.06
C CYS A 55 -20.02 -1.31 1.39
N CYS A 56 -18.78 -0.99 1.78
CA CYS A 56 -18.43 -0.68 3.16
C CYS A 56 -17.30 0.35 3.30
N ASN A 57 -16.92 1.01 2.20
CA ASN A 57 -15.84 2.00 2.14
C ASN A 57 -14.47 1.50 2.65
N SER A 58 -14.25 0.18 2.66
CA SER A 58 -12.97 -0.40 3.07
C SER A 58 -11.90 -0.19 2.00
N ALA A 59 -10.78 0.43 2.37
CA ALA A 59 -9.62 0.52 1.49
C ALA A 59 -8.91 -0.83 1.40
N MET A 60 -8.85 -1.40 0.19
CA MET A 60 -8.40 -2.79 -0.03
C MET A 60 -6.93 -2.85 -0.45
N PHE A 61 -6.56 -2.07 -1.46
CA PHE A 61 -5.17 -1.99 -1.93
C PHE A 61 -4.91 -0.70 -2.71
N LEU A 62 -3.65 -0.44 -3.01
CA LEU A 62 -3.16 0.67 -3.79
C LEU A 62 -2.48 0.12 -5.05
N LYS A 63 -2.88 0.66 -6.21
CA LYS A 63 -2.31 0.32 -7.51
C LYS A 63 -1.64 1.54 -8.12
N PHE A 64 -0.35 1.43 -8.40
CA PHE A 64 0.39 2.39 -9.21
C PHE A 64 0.34 1.93 -10.68
N ALA A 65 -0.28 2.71 -11.55
CA ALA A 65 -0.56 2.33 -12.93
C ALA A 65 0.70 2.00 -13.75
N LYS A 66 1.86 2.59 -13.41
CA LYS A 66 3.13 2.34 -14.10
C LYS A 66 3.98 1.23 -13.45
N GLY A 67 3.52 0.65 -12.33
CA GLY A 67 4.25 -0.35 -11.57
C GLY A 67 3.74 -1.77 -11.81
N HIS A 68 4.65 -2.74 -11.69
CA HIS A 68 4.38 -4.19 -11.76
C HIS A 68 4.08 -4.83 -10.39
N TRP A 69 3.63 -4.00 -9.44
CA TRP A 69 3.28 -4.42 -8.09
C TRP A 69 1.97 -3.80 -7.62
N THR A 70 1.40 -4.41 -6.60
CA THR A 70 0.20 -3.97 -5.88
C THR A 70 0.51 -3.92 -4.39
N SER A 71 0.11 -2.83 -3.72
CA SER A 71 0.32 -2.63 -2.29
C SER A 71 -1.00 -2.81 -1.54
N ALA A 72 -1.20 -3.95 -0.89
CA ALA A 72 -2.39 -4.23 -0.08
C ALA A 72 -2.25 -3.63 1.32
N TYR A 73 -3.34 -3.10 1.87
CA TYR A 73 -3.32 -2.60 3.25
C TYR A 73 -3.19 -3.79 4.20
N ALA A 74 -2.18 -3.76 5.08
CA ALA A 74 -1.90 -4.87 5.99
C ALA A 74 -3.09 -5.20 6.91
N SER A 75 -3.87 -4.18 7.30
CA SER A 75 -5.08 -4.34 8.11
C SER A 75 -6.24 -5.09 7.42
N ARG A 76 -6.05 -5.59 6.19
CA ARG A 76 -7.01 -6.46 5.48
C ARG A 76 -6.69 -7.95 5.63
N PHE A 77 -5.55 -8.29 6.23
CA PHE A 77 -5.15 -9.67 6.47
C PHE A 77 -5.40 -10.03 7.94
N ALA A 78 -5.90 -11.24 8.16
CA ALA A 78 -6.01 -11.83 9.50
C ALA A 78 -4.77 -12.66 9.82
N GLY A 79 -4.44 -12.79 11.10
CA GLY A 79 -3.28 -13.56 11.57
C GLY A 79 -1.97 -12.78 11.53
N ASP A 80 -0.87 -13.50 11.42
CA ASP A 80 0.47 -12.93 11.47
C ASP A 80 0.80 -12.15 10.19
N VAL A 81 0.80 -10.82 10.33
CA VAL A 81 1.22 -9.89 9.28
C VAL A 81 2.74 -9.77 9.30
N PRO A 82 3.44 -9.90 8.15
CA PRO A 82 4.89 -9.69 8.08
C PRO A 82 5.34 -8.35 8.67
N PRO A 83 6.51 -8.29 9.31
CA PRO A 83 7.01 -7.05 9.90
C PRO A 83 7.37 -6.03 8.81
N VAL A 84 7.38 -4.75 9.20
CA VAL A 84 7.81 -3.66 8.32
C VAL A 84 9.29 -3.82 7.97
N GLU A 85 9.61 -3.96 6.69
CA GLU A 85 11.01 -4.12 6.24
C GLU A 85 11.69 -2.79 5.88
N MET A 86 10.92 -1.73 5.66
CA MET A 86 11.41 -0.37 5.37
C MET A 86 10.28 0.66 5.51
N ARG A 87 10.63 1.89 5.87
CA ARG A 87 9.70 3.03 5.95
C ARG A 87 10.11 4.05 4.90
N THR A 88 9.23 4.33 3.94
CA THR A 88 9.50 5.24 2.80
C THR A 88 8.60 6.46 2.84
N GLN A 89 8.95 7.50 2.08
CA GLN A 89 8.13 8.73 1.95
C GLN A 89 7.95 9.50 3.27
N THR A 90 8.90 9.37 4.20
CA THR A 90 8.81 10.05 5.51
C THR A 90 8.93 11.57 5.43
N GLN A 91 9.32 12.12 4.27
CA GLN A 91 9.27 13.57 4.03
C GLN A 91 7.84 14.17 4.07
N TYR A 92 6.80 13.35 3.88
CA TYR A 92 5.41 13.77 3.97
C TYR A 92 4.78 13.45 5.34
N ARG A 93 5.59 13.04 6.31
CA ARG A 93 5.15 12.72 7.66
C ARG A 93 4.71 13.99 8.39
N THR A 94 3.53 13.95 9.00
CA THR A 94 2.99 15.04 9.83
C THR A 94 2.97 14.72 11.33
N SER A 95 3.11 13.45 11.71
CA SER A 95 3.12 13.03 13.12
C SER A 95 4.47 13.30 13.75
N THR A 96 4.45 13.76 15.01
CA THR A 96 5.62 14.02 15.84
C THR A 96 6.07 12.80 16.65
N LEU A 97 5.31 11.70 16.61
CA LEU A 97 5.68 10.46 17.31
C LEU A 97 7.01 9.91 16.77
N PRO A 98 7.86 9.31 17.63
CA PRO A 98 9.11 8.71 17.21
C PRO A 98 8.85 7.57 16.22
N LEU A 99 9.69 7.46 15.19
CA LEU A 99 9.66 6.30 14.30
C LEU A 99 10.30 5.10 15.01
N PRO A 100 9.69 3.90 14.93
CA PRO A 100 10.31 2.69 15.46
C PRO A 100 11.65 2.41 14.77
N GLY A 101 12.64 1.97 15.55
CA GLY A 101 13.99 1.61 15.06
C GLY A 101 14.10 0.20 14.48
N ASP A 102 12.96 -0.42 14.14
CA ASP A 102 12.85 -1.81 13.66
C ASP A 102 13.17 -1.97 12.16
N ALA A 103 13.17 -0.86 11.41
CA ALA A 103 13.33 -0.85 9.97
C ALA A 103 14.04 0.42 9.48
N PRO A 104 14.78 0.35 8.35
CA PRO A 104 15.42 1.53 7.77
C PRO A 104 14.38 2.57 7.33
N VAL A 105 14.72 3.84 7.56
CA VAL A 105 13.87 5.01 7.28
C VAL A 105 14.42 5.80 6.11
N TYR A 106 13.56 6.06 5.12
CA TYR A 106 13.89 6.81 3.91
C TYR A 106 12.93 8.00 3.72
N ARG A 107 13.50 9.20 3.53
CA ARG A 107 12.72 10.41 3.21
C ARG A 107 11.88 10.26 1.95
N ALA A 108 12.43 9.60 0.92
CA ALA A 108 11.76 9.24 -0.32
C ALA A 108 11.78 7.70 -0.52
N PHE A 109 11.77 7.22 -1.75
CA PHE A 109 12.00 5.80 -2.05
C PHE A 109 13.50 5.47 -1.94
N GLY A 110 13.85 4.50 -1.10
CA GLY A 110 15.24 4.08 -0.86
C GLY A 110 15.73 3.01 -1.82
N ALA A 111 17.05 2.83 -1.90
CA ALA A 111 17.70 1.83 -2.76
C ALA A 111 17.20 0.40 -2.49
N LYS A 112 16.90 0.05 -1.22
CA LYS A 112 16.33 -1.25 -0.84
C LYS A 112 15.02 -1.55 -1.58
N LEU A 113 14.15 -0.55 -1.76
CA LEU A 113 12.89 -0.73 -2.49
C LEU A 113 13.17 -0.96 -3.97
N PHE A 114 14.01 -0.13 -4.61
CA PHE A 114 14.34 -0.28 -6.02
C PHE A 114 14.97 -1.65 -6.32
N TRP A 115 15.86 -2.13 -5.45
CA TRP A 115 16.41 -3.47 -5.56
C TRP A 115 15.32 -4.54 -5.58
N ARG A 116 14.39 -4.52 -4.60
CA ARG A 116 13.25 -5.47 -4.56
C ARG A 116 12.38 -5.40 -5.81
N LEU A 117 12.14 -4.20 -6.35
CA LEU A 117 11.34 -4.00 -7.55
C LEU A 117 12.04 -4.53 -8.81
N ILE A 118 13.35 -4.36 -8.93
CA ILE A 118 14.14 -4.92 -10.05
C ILE A 118 14.14 -6.45 -9.97
N THR A 119 14.47 -7.02 -8.81
CA THR A 119 14.49 -8.47 -8.62
C THR A 119 13.12 -9.09 -8.82
N SER A 120 12.04 -8.41 -8.39
CA SER A 120 10.69 -8.91 -8.62
C SER A 120 10.31 -8.90 -10.10
N ARG A 121 10.72 -7.87 -10.85
CA ARG A 121 10.49 -7.81 -12.30
C ARG A 121 11.20 -8.94 -13.03
N ILE A 122 12.44 -9.24 -12.65
CA ILE A 122 13.19 -10.39 -13.20
C ILE A 122 12.49 -11.70 -12.84
N ALA A 123 12.07 -11.87 -11.58
CA ALA A 123 11.38 -13.09 -11.15
C ALA A 123 10.08 -13.34 -11.91
N MET A 124 9.32 -12.29 -12.28
CA MET A 124 8.11 -12.42 -13.10
C MET A 124 8.38 -12.98 -14.50
N LEU A 125 9.60 -12.87 -15.04
CA LEU A 125 9.94 -13.45 -16.34
C LEU A 125 10.00 -14.99 -16.30
N PHE A 126 10.15 -15.58 -15.11
CA PHE A 126 10.32 -17.02 -14.92
C PHE A 126 9.11 -17.69 -14.25
N GLY A 127 8.05 -16.92 -13.94
CA GLY A 127 6.91 -17.39 -13.16
C GLY A 127 7.17 -17.30 -11.67
#